data_AF-V9G6F3-F1
#
_entry.id   AF-V9G6F3-F1
#
_cell.length_a   1.000
_cell.length_b   1.000
_cell.length_c   1.000
_cell.angle_alpha   90.00
_cell.angle_beta   90.00
_cell.angle_gamma   90.00
#
_symmetry.space_group_name_H-M   'P 1'
#
loop_
_entity.id
_entity.type
_entity.pdbx_description
1 polymer ?
#
loop_
_entity_poly.entity_id
_entity_poly.type
_entity_poly.pdbx_seq_one_letter_code
_entity_poly.pdbx_strand_id
1 'polypeptide(L)' 'MQHYRETGKYLERTSEWVERLGLEQIRAAILDDTKQRQELVERIELALKQVEDPWKKVLNDDKLRNTLFQDARPVGSK' A
#
# COMPACT_ATOMS: atom_id res chain seq x y z
N MET A 1 4.91 7.39 1.50
CA MET A 1 4.54 6.24 2.35
C MET A 1 5.74 5.57 3.03
N GLN A 2 6.84 5.27 2.34
CA GLN A 2 7.97 4.53 2.94
C GLN A 2 8.58 5.21 4.18
N HIS A 3 8.77 6.53 4.13
CA HIS A 3 9.34 7.28 5.25
C HIS A 3 8.53 7.12 6.56
N TYR A 4 7.20 7.13 6.45
CA TYR A 4 6.31 6.84 7.59
C TYR A 4 6.48 5.39 8.09
N ARG A 5 6.55 4.41 7.18
CA ARG A 5 6.74 3.00 7.56
C ARG A 5 8.03 2.74 8.33
N GLU A 6 9.08 3.52 8.05
CA GLU A 6 10.40 3.37 8.66
C GLU A 6 10.56 4.15 9.97
N THR A 7 9.74 5.18 10.20
CA THR A 7 9.88 6.10 11.36
C THR A 7 8.67 6.09 12.30
N GLY A 8 7.60 5.41 11.90
CA GLY A 8 6.41 5.19 12.69
C GLY A 8 6.66 4.21 13.83
N LYS A 9 6.03 4.46 14.98
CA LYS A 9 6.02 3.53 16.10
C LYS A 9 4.94 2.46 15.90
N TYR A 10 5.07 1.34 16.61
CA TYR A 10 4.03 0.30 16.60
C TYR A 10 2.68 0.90 17.06
N LEU A 11 1.62 0.64 16.28
CA LEU A 11 0.26 1.17 16.46
C LEU A 11 0.12 2.70 16.41
N GLU A 12 1.15 3.40 15.95
CA GLU A 12 1.04 4.84 15.72
C GLU A 12 0.17 5.13 14.50
N ARG A 13 -0.65 6.18 14.59
CA ARG A 13 -1.40 6.71 13.45
C ARG A 13 -0.60 7.77 12.72
N THR A 14 -0.86 7.92 11.41
CA THR A 14 -0.19 8.93 10.59
C THR A 14 -0.39 10.36 11.11
N SER A 15 -1.56 10.69 11.67
CA SER A 15 -1.81 11.99 12.30
C SER A 15 -0.89 12.25 13.49
N GLU A 16 -0.80 11.28 14.41
CA GLU A 16 0.06 11.36 15.61
C GLU A 16 1.55 11.36 15.24
N TRP A 17 1.92 10.62 14.18
CA TRP A 17 3.28 10.65 13.64
C TRP A 17 3.63 12.04 13.07
N VAL A 18 2.73 12.67 12.32
CA VAL A 18 2.95 14.05 11.82
C VAL A 18 3.10 15.02 12.98
N GLU A 19 2.26 14.92 14.01
CA GLU A 19 2.36 15.76 15.21
C GLU A 19 3.67 15.54 15.95
N ARG A 20 4.14 14.30 16.06
CA ARG A 20 5.39 13.95 16.76
C ARG A 20 6.65 14.36 16.01
N LEU A 21 6.71 14.11 14.70
CA LEU A 21 7.89 14.45 13.89
C LEU A 21 7.92 15.93 13.50
N GLY A 22 6.75 16.52 13.29
CA GLY A 22 6.59 17.86 12.73
C GLY A 22 6.63 17.87 11.21
N LEU A 23 5.76 18.69 10.61
CA LEU A 23 5.60 18.77 9.15
C LEU A 23 6.88 19.27 8.45
N GLU A 24 7.61 20.21 9.06
CA GLU A 24 8.86 20.74 8.51
C GLU A 24 9.94 19.67 8.37
N GLN A 25 10.08 18.79 9.37
CA GLN A 25 11.05 17.69 9.31
C GLN A 25 10.68 16.69 8.21
N ILE A 26 9.40 16.35 8.11
CA ILE A 26 8.88 15.45 7.07
C ILE A 26 9.10 16.07 5.68
N ARG A 27 8.87 17.38 5.55
CA ARG A 27 9.11 18.13 4.32
C ARG A 27 10.59 18.11 3.96
N ALA A 28 11.49 18.36 4.90
CA ALA A 28 12.93 18.32 4.63
C ALA A 28 13.39 16.94 4.14
N ALA A 29 12.96 15.87 4.81
CA ALA A 29 13.36 14.49 4.50
C ALA A 29 12.78 13.96 3.18
N ILE A 30 11.66 14.51 2.70
CA ILE A 30 10.99 14.03 1.48
C ILE A 30 11.15 15.03 0.34
N LEU A 31 10.90 16.31 0.57
CA LEU A 31 10.88 17.33 -0.47
C LEU A 31 12.26 17.93 -0.76
N ASP A 32 13.03 18.24 0.27
CA ASP A 32 14.28 18.96 0.10
C ASP A 32 15.46 18.01 -0.18
N ASP A 33 15.42 16.77 0.33
CA ASP A 33 16.38 15.72 -0.03
C ASP A 33 15.86 14.82 -1.17
N THR A 34 16.28 15.16 -2.40
CA THR A 34 15.90 14.40 -3.60
C THR A 34 16.55 13.02 -3.64
N LYS A 35 17.76 12.86 -3.11
CA LYS A 35 18.47 11.58 -3.08
C LYS A 35 17.74 10.61 -2.14
N GLN A 36 17.44 11.06 -0.93
CA GLN A 36 16.67 10.28 0.03
C GLN A 36 15.28 9.91 -0.53
N ARG A 37 14.61 10.81 -1.24
CA ARG A 37 13.33 10.50 -1.89
C ARG A 37 13.47 9.36 -2.90
N GLN A 38 14.51 9.35 -3.73
CA GLN A 38 14.76 8.29 -4.70
C GLN A 38 15.00 6.95 -4.00
N GLU A 39 15.86 6.92 -2.97
CA GLU A 39 16.12 5.70 -2.19
C GLU A 39 14.85 5.14 -1.52
N LEU A 40 13.96 6.02 -1.03
CA LEU A 40 12.67 5.64 -0.46
C LEU A 40 11.74 5.00 -1.52
N VAL A 41 11.75 5.51 -2.75
CA VAL A 41 10.96 4.96 -3.87
C VAL A 41 11.52 3.61 -4.28
N GLU A 42 12.84 3.48 -4.44
CA GLU A 42 13.49 2.22 -4.83
C GLU A 42 13.15 1.08 -3.87
N ARG A 43 13.10 1.34 -2.55
CA ARG A 43 12.68 0.34 -1.56
C ARG A 43 11.22 -0.11 -1.73
N ILE A 44 10.33 0.82 -2.08
CA ILE A 44 8.92 0.48 -2.38
C ILE A 44 8.86 -0.36 -3.66
N GLU A 45 9.55 0.06 -4.73
CA GLU A 45 9.54 -0.65 -6.00
C GLU A 45 10.08 -2.07 -5.85
N LEU A 46 11.16 -2.25 -5.10
CA LEU A 46 11.73 -3.56 -4.80
C LEU A 46 10.71 -4.47 -4.10
N ALA A 47 9.99 -3.95 -3.10
CA ALA A 47 8.95 -4.71 -2.40
C ALA A 47 7.78 -5.07 -3.33
N LEU A 48 7.37 -4.14 -4.21
CA LEU A 48 6.27 -4.35 -5.14
C LEU A 48 6.58 -5.34 -6.27
N LYS A 49 7.85 -5.57 -6.61
CA LYS A 49 8.24 -6.56 -7.64
C LYS A 49 7.75 -7.98 -7.33
N GLN A 50 7.47 -8.30 -6.07
CA GLN A 50 6.99 -9.61 -5.65
C GLN A 50 5.45 -9.68 -5.55
N VAL A 51 4.75 -8.58 -5.81
CA VAL A 51 3.30 -8.48 -5.68
C VAL A 51 2.65 -8.62 -7.05
N GLU A 52 1.82 -9.65 -7.22
CA GLU A 52 0.91 -9.75 -8.35
C GLU A 52 -0.38 -9.00 -8.06
N ASP A 53 -0.93 -8.32 -9.05
CA ASP A 53 -2.24 -7.67 -8.95
C ASP A 53 -3.35 -8.74 -8.96
N PRO A 54 -4.05 -8.96 -7.84
CA PRO A 54 -5.05 -10.01 -7.74
C PRO A 54 -6.27 -9.72 -8.61
N TRP A 55 -6.59 -8.44 -8.86
CA TRP A 55 -7.74 -8.04 -9.65
C TRP A 55 -7.50 -8.28 -11.14
N LYS A 56 -6.28 -8.03 -11.64
CA LYS A 56 -5.92 -8.36 -13.02
C LYS A 56 -6.10 -9.84 -13.32
N LYS A 57 -5.71 -10.71 -12.38
CA LYS A 57 -5.89 -12.16 -12.53
C LYS A 57 -7.36 -12.54 -12.68
N VAL A 58 -8.23 -11.93 -11.90
CA VAL A 58 -9.68 -12.13 -11.96
C VAL A 58 -10.29 -11.57 -13.25
N LEU A 59 -9.88 -10.38 -13.68
CA LEU A 59 -10.44 -9.75 -14.88
C LEU A 59 -10.09 -10.51 -16.16
N ASN A 60 -8.90 -11.11 -16.21
CA ASN A 60 -8.37 -11.81 -17.39
C ASN A 60 -8.76 -13.30 -17.45
N ASP A 61 -9.42 -13.84 -16.42
CA ASP A 61 -9.88 -15.24 -16.37
C ASP A 61 -11.40 -15.28 -16.18
N ASP A 62 -12.11 -15.45 -17.30
CA ASP A 62 -13.57 -15.51 -17.33
C ASP A 62 -14.13 -16.64 -16.46
N LYS A 63 -13.43 -17.77 -16.34
CA LYS A 63 -13.87 -18.91 -15.52
C LYS A 63 -13.73 -18.59 -14.04
N LEU A 64 -12.60 -18.02 -13.63
CA LEU A 64 -12.36 -17.57 -12.26
C LEU A 64 -13.37 -16.49 -11.86
N ARG A 65 -13.63 -15.53 -12.75
CA ARG A 65 -14.61 -14.46 -12.53
C ARG A 65 -16.02 -15.01 -12.32
N ASN A 66 -16.49 -15.91 -13.18
CA ASN A 66 -17.83 -16.47 -13.05
C ASN A 66 -17.98 -17.31 -11.77
N THR A 67 -16.95 -18.09 -11.42
CA THR A 67 -16.94 -18.90 -10.19
C THR A 67 -17.04 -18.05 -8.93
N LEU A 68 -16.27 -16.95 -8.85
CA LEU A 68 -16.20 -16.11 -7.65
C LEU A 68 -17.39 -15.16 -7.50
N PHE A 69 -17.95 -14.65 -8.60
CA PHE A 69 -18.93 -13.54 -8.57
C PHE A 69 -20.31 -13.88 -9.13
N GLN A 70 -20.45 -14.92 -9.96
CA GLN A 70 -21.73 -15.26 -10.59
C GLN A 70 -22.37 -16.53 -9.99
N ASP A 71 -21.56 -17.56 -9.71
CA ASP A 71 -22.06 -18.84 -9.18
C ASP A 71 -22.19 -18.87 -7.65
N ALA A 72 -21.87 -17.76 -6.97
CA ALA A 72 -22.05 -17.59 -5.53
C ALA A 72 -23.54 -17.49 -5.18
N ARG A 73 -24.24 -18.64 -5.19
CA ARG A 73 -25.59 -18.76 -4.63
C ARG A 73 -25.52 -18.35 -3.15
N PRO A 74 -26.42 -17.48 -2.66
CA PRO A 74 -26.45 -17.17 -1.24
C PRO A 74 -26.74 -18.47 -0.47
N VAL A 75 -25.82 -18.83 0.42
CA VAL A 75 -25.99 -19.94 1.37
C VAL A 75 -27.09 -19.51 2.34
N GLY A 76 -28.37 -19.68 1.98
CA GLY A 76 -29.46 -19.36 2.91
C GLY A 76 -30.86 -19.07 2.36
N SER A 77 -31.16 -19.21 1.06
CA SER A 77 -32.57 -19.15 0.63
C SER A 77 -33.22 -20.53 0.77
N LYS A 78 -33.74 -20.80 1.98
CA LYS A 78 -34.86 -21.73 2.18
C LYS A 78 -36.17 -20.98 1.99
#